data_AF-A0A067Z571-F1
#
_entry.id   AF-A0A067Z571-F1
#
_cell.length_a   1.000
_cell.length_b   1.000
_cell.length_c   1.000
_cell.angle_alpha   90.00
_cell.angle_beta   90.00
_cell.angle_gamma   90.00
#
_symmetry.space_group_name_H-M   'P 1'
#
loop_
_entity.id
_entity.type
_entity.pdbx_description
1 polymer ?
#
loop_
_entity_poly.entity_id
_entity_poly.type
_entity_poly.pdbx_seq_one_letter_code
_entity_poly.pdbx_strand_id
1 'polypeptide(L)'
;MSVEFTFNIKKIPFNEDYTPSDSTRLTTNFANLARGEHRQENLRNVLRMIDNRFNSLAHWDNPNGDRYSVGVDIISAEMTIKSEGKNECFPLIEVLNTSIFDRKDDKRIPGIVGNNFSSYVRDYDFSVLLLNHNKDLSEFRTPERFGDLHGNLFKCFINSECYKAHFRKMPVICLSVSSNRTYYRTRNHHPVLGVEYEQREFSLTDQYFGKMGMKVRYFMPENASAPLAFYFFGDLLSDYSNMELISTISTMESFQKIYRPEIYNSNSPAADCYQPSLKHQDHSVTRIVYDREERSQLAIAQGRFTEESFIKPYQDVLEQWSAQYSV
;
A
#
# COMPACT_ATOMS: atom_id res chain seq x y z
N MET A 1 -2.55 -15.76 30.38
CA MET A 1 -3.89 -15.73 29.76
C MET A 1 -3.71 -15.33 28.31
N SER A 2 -4.39 -15.99 27.37
CA SER A 2 -4.24 -15.68 25.93
C SER A 2 -5.12 -14.49 25.56
N VAL A 3 -4.50 -13.41 25.11
CA VAL A 3 -5.23 -12.28 24.51
C VAL A 3 -5.77 -12.69 23.16
N GLU A 4 -7.06 -12.47 22.95
CA GLU A 4 -7.77 -12.78 21.71
C GLU A 4 -8.00 -11.47 20.94
N PHE A 5 -7.54 -11.44 19.70
CA PHE A 5 -7.86 -10.37 18.77
C PHE A 5 -9.03 -10.78 17.88
N THR A 6 -10.00 -9.88 17.76
CA THR A 6 -11.10 -10.02 16.81
C THR A 6 -11.07 -8.85 15.84
N PHE A 7 -11.50 -9.09 14.59
CA PHE A 7 -11.39 -8.11 13.52
C PHE A 7 -12.76 -7.77 12.94
N ASN A 8 -12.92 -6.52 12.54
CA ASN A 8 -14.06 -6.03 11.79
C ASN A 8 -13.56 -5.27 10.54
N ILE A 9 -14.25 -5.45 9.41
CA ILE A 9 -13.91 -4.76 8.16
C ILE A 9 -15.03 -3.79 7.81
N LYS A 10 -14.67 -2.52 7.63
CA LYS A 10 -15.55 -1.49 7.06
C LYS A 10 -15.14 -1.23 5.62
N LYS A 11 -16.14 -0.99 4.77
CA LYS A 11 -15.97 -0.71 3.35
C LYS A 11 -16.59 0.64 3.00
N ILE A 12 -15.82 1.51 2.36
CA ILE A 12 -16.26 2.84 1.91
C ILE A 12 -15.87 3.01 0.44
N PRO A 13 -16.79 3.39 -0.46
CA PRO A 13 -16.41 3.70 -1.84
C PRO A 13 -15.41 4.85 -1.92
N PHE A 14 -14.33 4.67 -2.69
CA PHE A 14 -13.42 5.76 -3.08
C PHE A 14 -13.85 6.28 -4.44
N ASN A 15 -14.87 7.14 -4.45
CA ASN A 15 -15.41 7.80 -5.63
C ASN A 15 -15.22 9.32 -5.54
N GLU A 16 -15.76 10.07 -6.50
CA GLU A 16 -15.67 11.53 -6.50
C GLU A 16 -16.35 12.20 -5.29
N ASP A 17 -17.28 11.51 -4.62
CA ASP A 17 -18.00 12.02 -3.45
C ASP A 17 -17.34 11.62 -2.12
N TYR A 18 -16.26 10.83 -2.17
CA TYR A 18 -15.54 10.42 -0.99
C TYR A 18 -15.02 11.63 -0.21
N THR A 19 -15.43 11.72 1.06
CA THR A 19 -15.01 12.76 1.97
C THR A 19 -14.46 12.10 3.24
N PRO A 20 -13.21 12.39 3.65
CA PRO A 20 -12.68 11.87 4.91
C PRO A 20 -13.56 12.33 6.08
N SER A 21 -13.82 11.46 7.06
CA SER A 21 -14.59 11.85 8.26
C SER A 21 -13.75 12.69 9.22
N ASP A 22 -14.39 13.63 9.93
CA ASP A 22 -13.72 14.47 10.93
C ASP A 22 -13.26 13.70 12.19
N SER A 23 -13.95 12.60 12.53
CA SER A 23 -13.75 11.83 13.76
C SER A 23 -12.85 10.59 13.62
N THR A 24 -12.62 10.14 12.38
CA THR A 24 -11.70 9.05 12.08
C THR A 24 -10.87 9.39 10.85
N ARG A 25 -9.58 9.08 10.87
CA ARG A 25 -8.72 8.97 9.66
C ARG A 25 -8.18 10.29 9.12
N LEU A 26 -7.29 10.91 9.89
CA LEU A 26 -6.53 12.04 9.37
C LEU A 26 -5.40 11.63 8.39
N THR A 27 -5.12 10.35 8.14
CA THR A 27 -3.71 9.93 7.93
C THR A 27 -3.43 8.89 6.82
N THR A 28 -4.41 8.44 6.03
CA THR A 28 -4.11 7.59 4.87
C THR A 28 -3.54 8.37 3.70
N ASN A 29 -2.65 7.75 2.91
CA ASN A 29 -1.97 8.39 1.77
C ASN A 29 -2.94 9.00 0.75
N PHE A 30 -4.14 8.44 0.59
CA PHE A 30 -5.14 8.92 -0.35
C PHE A 30 -6.16 9.90 0.27
N ALA A 31 -6.22 10.02 1.60
CA ALA A 31 -7.13 10.97 2.24
C ALA A 31 -6.74 12.43 1.98
N ASN A 32 -5.45 12.73 1.81
CA ASN A 32 -4.98 14.07 1.47
C ASN A 32 -5.53 14.56 0.11
N LEU A 33 -5.62 13.66 -0.88
CA LEU A 33 -6.21 13.95 -2.19
C LEU A 33 -7.71 14.28 -2.11
N ALA A 34 -8.35 13.82 -1.04
CA ALA A 34 -9.77 13.98 -0.78
C ALA A 34 -10.09 15.17 0.14
N ARG A 35 -9.21 16.19 0.21
CA ARG A 35 -9.40 17.40 1.02
C ARG A 35 -9.37 18.69 0.20
N GLY A 36 -9.83 19.78 0.83
CA GLY A 36 -9.78 21.13 0.29
C GLY A 36 -10.80 21.40 -0.82
N GLU A 37 -10.74 22.61 -1.37
CA GLU A 37 -11.69 23.10 -2.39
C GLU A 37 -11.61 22.30 -3.70
N HIS A 38 -10.45 21.73 -4.02
CA HIS A 38 -10.21 20.92 -5.23
C HIS A 38 -10.47 19.42 -5.04
N ARG A 39 -11.02 18.98 -3.89
CA ARG A 39 -11.27 17.56 -3.56
C ARG A 39 -11.91 16.78 -4.71
N GLN A 40 -13.06 17.22 -5.18
CA GLN A 40 -13.86 16.45 -6.15
C GLN A 40 -13.13 16.33 -7.49
N GLU A 41 -12.44 17.39 -7.91
CA GLU A 41 -11.63 17.42 -9.13
C GLU A 41 -10.41 16.49 -9.01
N ASN A 42 -9.70 16.55 -7.88
CA ASN A 42 -8.58 15.64 -7.59
C ASN A 42 -9.02 14.17 -7.69
N LEU A 43 -10.12 13.80 -7.03
CA LEU A 43 -10.65 12.43 -7.04
C LEU A 43 -11.06 11.99 -8.45
N ARG A 44 -11.77 12.84 -9.21
CA ARG A 44 -12.11 12.57 -10.62
C ARG A 44 -10.87 12.34 -11.48
N ASN A 45 -9.84 13.18 -11.30
CA ASN A 45 -8.60 13.09 -12.07
C ASN A 45 -7.83 11.81 -11.73
N VAL A 46 -7.73 11.43 -10.45
CA VAL A 46 -7.10 10.16 -10.03
C VAL A 46 -7.83 8.98 -10.65
N LEU A 47 -9.16 8.90 -10.49
CA LEU A 47 -9.95 7.79 -11.02
C LEU A 47 -9.83 7.68 -12.55
N ARG A 48 -9.82 8.82 -13.25
CA ARG A 48 -9.58 8.85 -14.70
C ARG A 48 -8.18 8.37 -15.07
N MET A 49 -7.14 8.74 -14.30
CA MET A 49 -5.79 8.22 -14.52
C MET A 49 -5.75 6.69 -14.36
N ILE A 50 -6.46 6.14 -13.37
CA ILE A 50 -6.56 4.70 -13.15
C ILE A 50 -7.26 4.03 -14.34
N ASP A 51 -8.41 4.54 -14.78
CA ASP A 51 -9.14 3.99 -15.94
C ASP A 51 -8.28 4.04 -17.21
N ASN A 52 -7.65 5.17 -17.49
CA ASN A 52 -6.77 5.31 -18.66
C ASN A 52 -5.60 4.33 -18.60
N ARG A 53 -4.97 4.19 -17.42
CA ARG A 53 -3.85 3.27 -17.27
C ARG A 53 -4.28 1.82 -17.40
N PHE A 54 -5.43 1.46 -16.82
CA PHE A 54 -5.99 0.12 -16.95
C PHE A 54 -6.22 -0.24 -18.43
N ASN A 55 -6.91 0.63 -19.17
CA ASN A 55 -7.21 0.40 -20.57
C ASN A 55 -5.95 0.36 -21.46
N SER A 56 -4.90 1.13 -21.11
CA SER A 56 -3.61 1.07 -21.83
C SER A 56 -2.92 -0.28 -21.70
N LEU A 57 -3.06 -0.96 -20.56
CA LEU A 57 -2.49 -2.27 -20.32
C LEU A 57 -3.39 -3.39 -20.84
N ALA A 58 -4.70 -3.26 -20.64
CA ALA A 58 -5.74 -4.14 -21.18
C ALA A 58 -6.17 -3.70 -22.59
N HIS A 59 -5.20 -3.60 -23.49
CA HIS A 59 -5.39 -3.09 -24.86
C HIS A 59 -6.04 -4.11 -25.81
N TRP A 60 -6.01 -5.40 -25.46
CA TRP A 60 -6.63 -6.45 -26.26
C TRP A 60 -8.16 -6.28 -26.28
N ASP A 61 -8.76 -6.39 -27.47
CA ASP A 61 -10.18 -6.17 -27.70
C ASP A 61 -10.72 -4.84 -27.14
N ASN A 62 -9.87 -3.81 -27.13
CA ASN A 62 -10.13 -2.48 -26.57
C ASN A 62 -9.57 -1.35 -27.47
N PRO A 63 -10.02 -1.25 -28.74
CA PRO A 63 -9.42 -0.33 -29.72
C PRO A 63 -9.56 1.16 -29.36
N ASN A 64 -10.60 1.52 -28.61
CA ASN A 64 -10.85 2.90 -28.17
C ASN A 64 -10.19 3.23 -26.82
N GLY A 65 -9.68 2.24 -26.09
CA GLY A 65 -9.08 2.44 -24.77
C GLY A 65 -10.08 2.86 -23.68
N ASP A 66 -11.36 2.55 -23.83
CA ASP A 66 -12.45 2.99 -22.94
C ASP A 66 -13.38 1.85 -22.47
N ARG A 67 -13.02 0.59 -22.73
CA ARG A 67 -13.83 -0.59 -22.36
C ARG A 67 -14.00 -0.77 -20.86
N TYR A 68 -12.97 -0.51 -20.08
CA TYR A 68 -12.94 -0.87 -18.66
C TYR A 68 -12.98 0.36 -17.77
N SER A 69 -13.64 0.23 -16.62
CA SER A 69 -13.49 1.15 -15.49
C SER A 69 -13.12 0.41 -14.22
N VAL A 70 -12.31 1.04 -13.37
CA VAL A 70 -11.84 0.46 -12.12
C VAL A 70 -12.56 1.12 -10.95
N GLY A 71 -13.40 0.33 -10.27
CA GLY A 71 -13.98 0.70 -8.98
C GLY A 71 -12.98 0.50 -7.86
N VAL A 72 -12.87 1.49 -6.97
CA VAL A 72 -11.95 1.47 -5.82
C VAL A 72 -12.76 1.61 -4.54
N ASP A 73 -12.48 0.74 -3.57
CA ASP A 73 -13.09 0.77 -2.24
C ASP A 73 -11.99 0.89 -1.18
N ILE A 74 -12.19 1.75 -0.20
CA ILE A 74 -11.39 1.79 1.03
C ILE A 74 -11.89 0.66 1.93
N ILE A 75 -10.95 -0.20 2.31
CA ILE A 75 -11.14 -1.26 3.29
C ILE A 75 -10.40 -0.84 4.55
N SER A 76 -11.13 -0.77 5.66
CA SER A 76 -10.58 -0.43 6.96
C SER A 76 -10.76 -1.60 7.90
N ALA A 77 -9.65 -2.21 8.31
CA ALA A 77 -9.62 -3.28 9.27
C ALA A 77 -9.43 -2.69 10.67
N GLU A 78 -10.42 -2.94 11.52
CA GLU A 78 -10.41 -2.58 12.93
C GLU A 78 -10.14 -3.84 13.75
N MET A 79 -9.34 -3.70 14.80
CA MET A 79 -9.02 -4.76 15.74
C MET A 79 -9.63 -4.44 17.10
N THR A 80 -10.26 -5.42 17.72
CA THR A 80 -10.70 -5.35 19.12
C THR A 80 -9.81 -6.25 19.95
N ILE A 81 -9.24 -5.68 21.01
CA ILE A 81 -8.49 -6.42 22.03
C ILE A 81 -9.44 -6.72 23.17
N LYS A 82 -9.68 -8.00 23.47
CA LYS A 82 -10.39 -8.38 24.69
C LYS A 82 -9.38 -8.46 25.85
N SER A 83 -9.37 -7.44 26.70
CA SER A 83 -8.61 -7.40 27.95
C SER A 83 -9.54 -7.07 29.12
N GLU A 84 -9.22 -7.54 30.33
CA GLU A 84 -10.05 -7.53 31.55
C GLU A 84 -10.92 -6.24 31.73
N GLY A 85 -12.14 -6.25 31.18
CA GLY A 85 -13.14 -5.20 31.34
C GLY A 85 -13.13 -4.06 30.30
N LYS A 86 -12.26 -4.08 29.29
CA LYS A 86 -12.22 -3.07 28.21
C LYS A 86 -12.26 -3.73 26.83
N ASN A 87 -13.28 -3.37 26.04
CA ASN A 87 -13.35 -3.67 24.61
C ASN A 87 -13.04 -2.38 23.84
N GLU A 88 -11.76 -2.11 23.62
CA GLU A 88 -11.33 -0.96 22.83
C GLU A 88 -11.10 -1.38 21.39
N CYS A 89 -11.71 -0.63 20.47
CA CYS A 89 -11.58 -0.82 19.04
C CYS A 89 -10.43 0.06 18.52
N PHE A 90 -9.45 -0.56 17.89
CA PHE A 90 -8.26 0.10 17.35
C PHE A 90 -8.23 -0.02 15.82
N PRO A 91 -8.08 1.08 15.07
CA PRO A 91 -7.88 1.01 13.62
C PRO A 91 -6.50 0.42 13.32
N LEU A 92 -6.44 -0.70 12.60
CA LEU A 92 -5.19 -1.43 12.36
C LEU A 92 -4.61 -1.10 10.99
N ILE A 93 -5.36 -1.37 9.93
CA ILE A 93 -4.93 -1.28 8.53
C ILE A 93 -6.00 -0.59 7.69
N GLU A 94 -5.56 0.26 6.77
CA GLU A 94 -6.39 0.76 5.68
C GLU A 94 -5.73 0.49 4.33
N VAL A 95 -6.48 -0.10 3.42
CA VAL A 95 -6.04 -0.46 2.07
C VAL A 95 -7.14 -0.16 1.07
N LEU A 96 -6.76 -0.07 -0.20
CA LEU A 96 -7.67 -0.01 -1.31
C LEU A 96 -7.89 -1.42 -1.90
N ASN A 97 -9.13 -1.73 -2.19
CA ASN A 97 -9.56 -2.90 -2.94
C ASN A 97 -10.11 -2.49 -4.29
N THR A 98 -9.67 -3.14 -5.36
CA THR A 98 -10.11 -2.85 -6.72
C THR A 98 -11.22 -3.78 -7.18
N SER A 99 -11.96 -3.32 -8.18
CA SER A 99 -12.91 -4.10 -8.96
C SER A 99 -12.93 -3.55 -10.38
N ILE A 100 -13.09 -4.41 -11.38
CA ILE A 100 -13.10 -4.01 -12.78
C ILE A 100 -14.53 -4.12 -13.30
N PHE A 101 -15.01 -3.08 -13.96
CA PHE A 101 -16.26 -3.09 -14.71
C PHE A 101 -15.93 -3.14 -16.20
N ASP A 102 -16.31 -4.23 -16.86
CA ASP A 102 -16.24 -4.38 -18.31
C ASP A 102 -17.53 -3.85 -18.92
N ARG A 103 -17.45 -2.68 -19.58
CA ARG A 103 -18.59 -1.99 -20.18
C ARG A 103 -19.13 -2.70 -21.41
N LYS A 104 -18.30 -3.49 -22.09
CA LYS A 104 -18.70 -4.21 -23.31
C LYS A 104 -19.58 -5.41 -22.98
N ASP A 105 -19.20 -6.16 -21.95
CA ASP A 105 -19.88 -7.40 -21.56
C ASP A 105 -20.82 -7.22 -20.36
N ASP A 106 -20.89 -6.02 -19.79
CA ASP A 106 -21.64 -5.68 -18.56
C ASP A 106 -21.30 -6.61 -17.38
N LYS A 107 -20.00 -6.78 -17.13
CA LYS A 107 -19.48 -7.70 -16.11
C LYS A 107 -18.65 -6.99 -15.06
N ARG A 108 -18.82 -7.43 -13.82
CA ARG A 108 -17.96 -7.05 -12.70
C ARG A 108 -16.97 -8.15 -12.38
N ILE A 109 -15.69 -7.83 -12.49
CA ILE A 109 -14.57 -8.75 -12.22
C ILE A 109 -13.93 -8.30 -10.89
N PRO A 110 -13.73 -9.20 -9.92
CA PRO A 110 -12.97 -8.88 -8.71
C PRO A 110 -11.54 -8.45 -9.03
N GLY A 111 -11.05 -7.40 -8.34
CA GLY A 111 -9.64 -7.03 -8.34
C GLY A 111 -8.93 -7.58 -7.10
N ILE A 112 -7.84 -6.92 -6.69
CA ILE A 112 -7.01 -7.33 -5.54
C ILE A 112 -7.09 -6.29 -4.41
N VAL A 113 -7.14 -6.76 -3.18
CA VAL A 113 -7.00 -5.94 -1.96
C VAL A 113 -5.53 -5.74 -1.59
N GLY A 114 -5.17 -4.58 -1.04
CA GLY A 114 -3.81 -4.30 -0.56
C GLY A 114 -3.15 -3.08 -1.22
N ASN A 115 -3.83 -2.47 -2.20
CA ASN A 115 -3.37 -1.25 -2.83
C ASN A 115 -3.29 -0.11 -1.81
N ASN A 116 -2.30 0.76 -1.94
CA ASN A 116 -2.10 1.95 -1.11
C ASN A 116 -2.11 1.65 0.40
N PHE A 117 -1.36 0.62 0.78
CA PHE A 117 -1.29 0.10 2.15
C PHE A 117 -0.88 1.16 3.17
N SER A 118 -1.75 1.38 4.16
CA SER A 118 -1.51 2.18 5.35
C SER A 118 -1.77 1.34 6.60
N SER A 119 -0.91 1.50 7.60
CA SER A 119 -1.02 0.80 8.88
C SER A 119 -0.60 1.72 10.01
N TYR A 120 -1.38 1.70 11.08
CA TYR A 120 -1.16 2.51 12.27
C TYR A 120 0.12 2.07 12.99
N VAL A 121 0.31 0.77 13.16
CA VAL A 121 1.52 0.20 13.79
C VAL A 121 2.75 0.41 12.91
N ARG A 122 2.60 0.37 11.58
CA ARG A 122 3.70 0.71 10.68
C ARG A 122 4.12 2.17 10.80
N ASP A 123 3.17 3.08 10.84
CA ASP A 123 3.48 4.51 10.98
C ASP A 123 4.08 4.81 12.36
N TYR A 124 3.65 4.12 13.42
CA TYR A 124 4.36 4.15 14.70
C TYR A 124 5.81 3.67 14.57
N ASP A 125 6.02 2.49 13.99
CA ASP A 125 7.34 1.89 13.84
C ASP A 125 8.30 2.83 13.09
N PHE A 126 7.89 3.34 11.93
CA PHE A 126 8.76 4.17 11.09
C PHE A 126 8.86 5.64 11.55
N SER A 127 7.77 6.24 12.01
CA SER A 127 7.70 7.68 12.30
C SER A 127 7.89 8.04 13.78
N VAL A 128 7.91 7.05 14.68
CA VAL A 128 8.15 7.27 16.11
C VAL A 128 9.30 6.40 16.61
N LEU A 129 9.15 5.07 16.57
CA LEU A 129 10.12 4.14 17.16
C LEU A 129 11.50 4.24 16.49
N LEU A 130 11.54 4.13 15.16
CA LEU A 130 12.78 4.16 14.39
C LEU A 130 13.49 5.52 14.50
N LEU A 131 12.73 6.62 14.43
CA LEU A 131 13.29 7.97 14.56
C LEU A 131 13.85 8.19 15.97
N ASN A 132 13.11 7.83 17.02
CA ASN A 132 13.56 7.98 18.41
C ASN A 132 14.80 7.11 18.68
N HIS A 133 14.85 5.88 18.17
CA HIS A 133 16.00 4.98 18.34
C HIS A 133 17.30 5.55 17.76
N ASN A 134 17.20 6.33 16.68
CA ASN A 134 18.36 6.86 15.96
C ASN A 134 18.72 8.32 16.34
N LYS A 135 17.91 8.99 17.18
CA LYS A 135 18.03 10.44 17.43
C LYS A 135 19.42 10.86 17.95
N ASP A 136 20.02 10.02 18.80
CA ASP A 136 21.29 10.29 19.46
C ASP A 136 22.44 9.38 18.96
N LEU A 137 22.22 8.67 17.84
CA LEU A 137 23.22 7.77 17.24
C LEU A 137 23.93 8.44 16.07
N SER A 138 25.25 8.24 15.97
CA SER A 138 26.04 8.71 14.83
C SER A 138 25.82 7.86 13.56
N GLU A 139 25.37 6.63 13.72
CA GLU A 139 25.15 5.67 12.64
C GLU A 139 23.72 5.11 12.73
N PHE A 140 23.10 4.93 11.57
CA PHE A 140 21.76 4.37 11.48
C PHE A 140 21.74 2.91 11.97
N ARG A 141 20.81 2.61 12.89
CA ARG A 141 20.54 1.27 13.42
C ARG A 141 19.05 1.00 13.43
N THR A 142 18.71 -0.26 13.20
CA THR A 142 17.32 -0.73 13.27
C THR A 142 17.07 -1.25 14.69
N PRO A 143 15.96 -0.87 15.37
CA PRO A 143 15.61 -1.42 16.67
C PRO A 143 15.56 -2.95 16.65
N GLU A 144 15.89 -3.57 17.78
CA GLU A 144 15.68 -5.00 17.94
C GLU A 144 14.17 -5.31 17.75
N ARG A 145 13.85 -6.41 17.05
CA ARG A 145 12.46 -6.82 16.76
C ARG A 145 11.63 -5.82 15.93
N PHE A 146 12.27 -4.89 15.24
CA PHE A 146 11.58 -3.91 14.38
C PHE A 146 10.65 -4.59 13.37
N GLY A 147 9.36 -4.25 13.44
CA GLY A 147 8.30 -4.81 12.59
C GLY A 147 7.76 -6.19 13.01
N ASP A 148 8.28 -6.83 14.06
CA ASP A 148 7.80 -8.15 14.49
C ASP A 148 6.34 -8.10 14.95
N LEU A 149 5.99 -7.13 15.81
CA LEU A 149 4.61 -6.96 16.30
C LEU A 149 3.64 -6.74 15.15
N HIS A 150 3.91 -5.77 14.28
CA HIS A 150 3.04 -5.50 13.14
C HIS A 150 2.97 -6.68 12.18
N GLY A 151 4.09 -7.36 11.91
CA GLY A 151 4.14 -8.57 11.10
C GLY A 151 3.20 -9.65 11.64
N ASN A 152 3.22 -9.88 12.94
CA ASN A 152 2.35 -10.85 13.60
C ASN A 152 0.88 -10.41 13.59
N LEU A 153 0.58 -9.14 13.86
CA LEU A 153 -0.79 -8.60 13.77
C LEU A 153 -1.35 -8.72 12.35
N PHE A 154 -0.54 -8.42 11.33
CA PHE A 154 -0.93 -8.56 9.93
C PHE A 154 -1.22 -10.02 9.58
N LYS A 155 -0.34 -10.94 9.97
CA LYS A 155 -0.57 -12.38 9.80
C LYS A 155 -1.83 -12.86 10.50
N CYS A 156 -2.08 -12.38 11.72
CA CYS A 156 -3.30 -12.70 12.46
C CYS A 156 -4.55 -12.22 11.72
N PHE A 157 -4.51 -11.00 11.19
CA PHE A 157 -5.60 -10.44 10.39
C PHE A 157 -5.89 -11.27 9.13
N ILE A 158 -4.89 -11.52 8.27
CA ILE A 158 -5.12 -12.22 6.99
C ILE A 158 -5.54 -13.68 7.15
N ASN A 159 -5.22 -14.31 8.29
CA ASN A 159 -5.64 -15.69 8.59
C ASN A 159 -6.99 -15.76 9.34
N SER A 160 -7.55 -14.62 9.75
CA SER A 160 -8.82 -14.56 10.47
C SER A 160 -10.02 -14.93 9.60
N GLU A 161 -11.08 -15.44 10.23
CA GLU A 161 -12.36 -15.68 9.56
C GLU A 161 -12.97 -14.39 8.98
N CYS A 162 -12.71 -13.25 9.62
CA CYS A 162 -13.15 -11.96 9.12
C CYS A 162 -12.54 -11.64 7.74
N TYR A 163 -11.24 -11.88 7.56
CA TYR A 163 -10.58 -11.69 6.27
C TYR A 163 -11.14 -12.65 5.21
N LYS A 164 -11.24 -13.94 5.52
CA LYS A 164 -11.76 -14.98 4.59
C LYS A 164 -13.22 -14.75 4.18
N ALA A 165 -14.02 -14.15 5.06
CA ALA A 165 -15.40 -13.79 4.75
C ALA A 165 -15.51 -12.66 3.71
N HIS A 166 -14.51 -11.77 3.63
CA HIS A 166 -14.52 -10.61 2.73
C HIS A 166 -13.66 -10.79 1.48
N PHE A 167 -12.59 -11.58 1.55
CA PHE A 167 -11.60 -11.74 0.49
C PHE A 167 -11.32 -13.20 0.19
N ARG A 168 -11.31 -13.53 -1.10
CA ARG A 168 -11.04 -14.89 -1.59
C ARG A 168 -9.56 -15.17 -1.85
N LYS A 169 -8.76 -14.11 -1.98
CA LYS A 169 -7.33 -14.18 -2.30
C LYS A 169 -6.54 -13.37 -1.28
N MET A 170 -5.28 -13.73 -1.14
CA MET A 170 -4.31 -12.99 -0.34
C MET A 170 -4.07 -11.59 -0.93
N PRO A 171 -3.63 -10.61 -0.11
CA PRO A 171 -3.41 -9.27 -0.59
C PRO A 171 -2.13 -9.19 -1.43
N VAL A 172 -2.14 -8.30 -2.42
CA VAL A 172 -0.93 -7.85 -3.11
C VAL A 172 -0.74 -6.38 -2.78
N ILE A 173 0.40 -6.07 -2.18
CA ILE A 173 0.77 -4.69 -1.83
C ILE A 173 1.79 -4.22 -2.86
N CYS A 174 1.48 -3.14 -3.56
CA CYS A 174 2.36 -2.58 -4.58
C CYS A 174 2.83 -1.18 -4.16
N LEU A 175 4.15 -0.96 -4.10
CA LEU A 175 4.76 0.28 -3.62
C LEU A 175 5.83 0.80 -4.58
N SER A 176 6.26 2.03 -4.30
CA SER A 176 7.50 2.57 -4.88
C SER A 176 8.70 1.69 -4.55
N VAL A 177 9.62 1.55 -5.49
CA VAL A 177 10.99 1.06 -5.21
C VAL A 177 11.74 2.04 -4.30
N SER A 178 12.74 1.53 -3.58
CA SER A 178 13.52 2.32 -2.64
C SER A 178 14.64 3.10 -3.33
N SER A 179 14.81 4.38 -2.99
CA SER A 179 15.89 5.21 -3.55
C SER A 179 17.30 4.85 -3.02
N ASN A 180 17.39 4.05 -1.95
CA ASN A 180 18.66 3.58 -1.40
C ASN A 180 19.11 2.22 -1.96
N ARG A 181 18.47 1.74 -3.03
CA ARG A 181 18.81 0.50 -3.72
C ARG A 181 19.00 0.72 -5.21
N THR A 182 19.85 -0.11 -5.79
CA THR A 182 20.08 -0.19 -7.23
C THR A 182 19.43 -1.46 -7.74
N TYR A 183 18.65 -1.29 -8.81
CA TYR A 183 17.86 -2.33 -9.46
C TYR A 183 18.49 -2.67 -10.80
N TYR A 184 18.63 -3.96 -11.09
CA TYR A 184 19.22 -4.48 -12.31
C TYR A 184 18.16 -5.22 -13.10
N ARG A 185 17.97 -4.79 -14.35
CA ARG A 185 17.04 -5.40 -15.28
C ARG A 185 17.46 -6.85 -15.55
N THR A 186 16.49 -7.74 -15.52
CA THR A 186 16.68 -9.15 -15.87
C THR A 186 16.21 -9.43 -17.30
N ARG A 187 16.31 -10.69 -17.73
CA ARG A 187 15.73 -11.15 -19.00
C ARG A 187 14.26 -11.58 -18.86
N ASN A 188 13.73 -11.67 -17.64
CA ASN A 188 12.37 -12.11 -17.44
C ASN A 188 11.39 -11.01 -17.83
N HIS A 189 10.35 -11.39 -18.58
CA HIS A 189 9.32 -10.49 -19.08
C HIS A 189 7.95 -11.12 -18.91
N HIS A 190 7.12 -10.51 -18.07
CA HIS A 190 5.73 -10.91 -17.86
C HIS A 190 4.81 -10.09 -18.78
N PRO A 191 3.79 -10.68 -19.42
CA PRO A 191 2.92 -9.95 -20.37
C PRO A 191 2.16 -8.77 -19.75
N VAL A 192 1.93 -8.77 -18.44
CA VAL A 192 1.22 -7.68 -17.73
C VAL A 192 2.15 -6.87 -16.82
N LEU A 193 3.06 -7.55 -16.11
CA LEU A 193 3.92 -6.88 -15.14
C LEU A 193 5.11 -6.21 -15.84
N GLY A 194 5.39 -6.60 -17.09
CA GLY A 194 6.49 -6.10 -17.89
C GLY A 194 7.83 -6.72 -17.49
N VAL A 195 8.89 -5.93 -17.58
CA VAL A 195 10.26 -6.40 -17.37
C VAL A 195 10.56 -6.51 -15.88
N GLU A 196 11.14 -7.63 -15.46
CA GLU A 196 11.58 -7.80 -14.07
C GLU A 196 12.92 -7.14 -13.80
N TYR A 197 13.02 -6.55 -12.62
CA TYR A 197 14.24 -6.03 -12.02
C TYR A 197 14.54 -6.77 -10.72
N GLU A 198 15.83 -6.89 -10.40
CA GLU A 198 16.31 -7.48 -9.15
C GLU A 198 17.24 -6.51 -8.42
N GLN A 199 17.34 -6.65 -7.10
CA GLN A 199 18.30 -5.93 -6.29
C GLN A 199 19.16 -6.92 -5.51
N ARG A 200 20.38 -6.52 -5.16
CA ARG A 200 21.32 -7.39 -4.43
C ARG A 200 20.95 -7.56 -2.96
N GLU A 201 20.44 -6.51 -2.33
CA GLU A 201 20.14 -6.48 -0.90
C GLU A 201 18.78 -5.86 -0.64
N PHE A 202 18.02 -6.47 0.27
CA PHE A 202 16.74 -5.97 0.71
C PHE A 202 16.86 -4.59 1.38
N SER A 203 15.96 -3.67 1.02
CA SER A 203 15.75 -2.43 1.76
C SER A 203 15.12 -2.72 3.13
N LEU A 204 15.11 -1.74 4.02
CA LEU A 204 14.42 -1.85 5.31
C LEU A 204 12.92 -2.15 5.12
N THR A 205 12.29 -1.53 4.11
CA THR A 205 10.89 -1.78 3.77
C THR A 205 10.68 -3.22 3.34
N ASP A 206 11.59 -3.78 2.52
CA ASP A 206 11.48 -5.17 2.07
C ASP A 206 11.57 -6.14 3.25
N GLN A 207 12.54 -5.92 4.15
CA GLN A 207 12.70 -6.73 5.37
C GLN A 207 11.47 -6.62 6.28
N TYR A 208 10.89 -5.43 6.38
CA TYR A 208 9.70 -5.17 7.18
C TYR A 208 8.46 -5.91 6.63
N PHE A 209 8.22 -5.89 5.32
CA PHE A 209 7.18 -6.74 4.71
C PHE A 209 7.50 -8.24 4.79
N GLY A 210 8.79 -8.59 4.83
CA GLY A 210 9.24 -9.95 5.18
C GLY A 210 8.73 -10.42 6.55
N LYS A 211 8.65 -9.52 7.55
CA LYS A 211 8.06 -9.84 8.86
C LYS A 211 6.58 -10.20 8.78
N MET A 212 5.86 -9.68 7.79
CA MET A 212 4.46 -10.06 7.49
C MET A 212 4.36 -11.42 6.78
N GLY A 213 5.48 -12.03 6.40
CA GLY A 213 5.53 -13.28 5.63
C GLY A 213 5.45 -13.08 4.12
N MET A 214 5.59 -11.85 3.64
CA MET A 214 5.50 -11.55 2.20
C MET A 214 6.85 -11.71 1.51
N LYS A 215 6.81 -12.13 0.25
CA LYS A 215 7.93 -12.07 -0.69
C LYS A 215 7.83 -10.77 -1.49
N VAL A 216 8.94 -10.34 -2.11
CA VAL A 216 8.97 -9.16 -2.98
C VAL A 216 9.55 -9.48 -4.35
N ARG A 217 8.98 -8.91 -5.40
CA ARG A 217 9.54 -8.86 -6.75
C ARG A 217 9.34 -7.47 -7.34
N TYR A 218 10.21 -7.07 -8.28
CA TYR A 218 10.17 -5.74 -8.87
C TYR A 218 9.92 -5.85 -10.37
N PHE A 219 8.88 -5.18 -10.83
CA PHE A 219 8.52 -5.22 -12.24
C PHE A 219 8.24 -3.83 -12.75
N MET A 220 8.71 -3.53 -13.96
CA MET A 220 8.41 -2.32 -14.69
C MET A 220 7.38 -2.64 -15.77
N PRO A 221 6.09 -2.29 -15.56
CA PRO A 221 5.05 -2.48 -16.55
C PRO A 221 5.36 -1.73 -17.84
N GLU A 222 4.77 -2.19 -18.94
CA GLU A 222 4.95 -1.55 -20.23
C GLU A 222 4.54 -0.07 -20.16
N ASN A 223 5.38 0.82 -20.71
CA ASN A 223 5.21 2.28 -20.68
C ASN A 223 5.22 2.93 -19.28
N ALA A 224 5.68 2.23 -18.25
CA ALA A 224 6.00 2.86 -16.95
C ALA A 224 7.41 3.48 -16.97
N SER A 225 7.64 4.53 -16.18
CA SER A 225 8.96 5.16 -16.07
C SER A 225 9.93 4.41 -15.13
N ALA A 226 9.42 3.60 -14.21
CA ALA A 226 10.24 2.92 -13.20
C ALA A 226 9.58 1.61 -12.71
N PRO A 227 10.37 0.64 -12.18
CA PRO A 227 9.82 -0.56 -11.57
C PRO A 227 8.99 -0.26 -10.31
N LEU A 228 7.98 -1.08 -10.08
CA LEU A 228 7.16 -1.13 -8.86
C LEU A 228 7.55 -2.36 -8.03
N ALA A 229 7.51 -2.23 -6.71
CA ALA A 229 7.74 -3.33 -5.78
C ALA A 229 6.41 -4.03 -5.46
N PHE A 230 6.31 -5.32 -5.77
CA PHE A 230 5.13 -6.15 -5.49
C PHE A 230 5.43 -7.08 -4.32
N TYR A 231 4.73 -6.86 -3.21
CA TYR A 231 4.75 -7.74 -2.04
C TYR A 231 3.56 -8.68 -2.10
N PHE A 232 3.80 -9.97 -1.97
CA PHE A 232 2.77 -11.00 -2.16
C PHE A 232 3.05 -12.27 -1.33
N PHE A 233 2.01 -13.10 -1.24
CA PHE A 233 2.09 -14.49 -0.76
C PHE A 233 1.99 -15.46 -1.94
N GLY A 234 2.47 -16.68 -1.77
CA GLY A 234 2.39 -17.72 -2.81
C GLY A 234 3.28 -17.39 -4.02
N ASP A 235 2.67 -17.40 -5.20
CA ASP A 235 3.26 -17.08 -6.50
C ASP A 235 2.47 -15.96 -7.21
N LEU A 236 3.09 -14.78 -7.30
CA LEU A 236 2.53 -13.60 -7.96
C LEU A 236 2.09 -13.85 -9.41
N LEU A 237 2.80 -14.73 -10.13
CA LEU A 237 2.60 -14.89 -11.58
C LEU A 237 1.47 -15.86 -11.94
N SER A 238 1.09 -16.75 -11.03
CA SER A 238 0.12 -17.81 -11.29
C SER A 238 -1.14 -17.72 -10.42
N ASP A 239 -1.05 -17.16 -9.21
CA ASP A 239 -2.19 -17.06 -8.28
C ASP A 239 -3.18 -15.93 -8.65
N TYR A 240 -2.75 -14.99 -9.49
CA TYR A 240 -3.52 -13.80 -9.88
C TYR A 240 -3.67 -13.72 -11.40
N SER A 241 -4.86 -13.34 -11.86
CA SER A 241 -5.16 -13.14 -13.27
C SER A 241 -4.55 -11.84 -13.80
N ASN A 242 -4.40 -11.76 -15.12
CA ASN A 242 -3.94 -10.55 -15.81
C ASN A 242 -4.79 -9.32 -15.44
N MET A 243 -6.12 -9.45 -15.37
CA MET A 243 -7.01 -8.32 -15.04
C MET A 243 -6.84 -7.84 -13.60
N GLU A 244 -6.65 -8.78 -12.67
CA GLU A 244 -6.34 -8.48 -11.26
C GLU A 244 -5.02 -7.71 -11.13
N LEU A 245 -3.95 -8.19 -11.78
CA LEU A 245 -2.64 -7.54 -11.78
C LEU A 245 -2.66 -6.17 -12.46
N ILE A 246 -3.36 -6.02 -13.60
CA ILE A 246 -3.54 -4.72 -14.26
C ILE A 246 -4.24 -3.75 -13.32
N SER A 247 -5.27 -4.18 -12.59
CA SER A 247 -5.98 -3.30 -11.66
C SER A 247 -5.06 -2.75 -10.56
N THR A 248 -4.16 -3.60 -10.03
CA THR A 248 -3.15 -3.19 -9.05
C THR A 248 -2.15 -2.21 -9.66
N ILE A 249 -1.62 -2.49 -10.85
CA ILE A 249 -0.68 -1.61 -11.55
C ILE A 249 -1.34 -0.25 -11.83
N SER A 250 -2.53 -0.24 -12.43
CA SER A 250 -3.22 0.99 -12.84
C SER A 250 -3.53 1.88 -11.64
N THR A 251 -3.94 1.27 -10.52
CA THR A 251 -4.19 2.01 -9.28
C THR A 251 -2.89 2.54 -8.69
N MET A 252 -1.90 1.67 -8.48
CA MET A 252 -0.69 2.08 -7.76
C MET A 252 0.24 2.98 -8.56
N GLU A 253 0.41 2.75 -9.86
CA GLU A 253 1.21 3.64 -10.71
C GLU A 253 0.59 5.05 -10.77
N SER A 254 -0.73 5.16 -10.86
CA SER A 254 -1.43 6.46 -10.84
C SER A 254 -1.17 7.21 -9.54
N PHE A 255 -1.26 6.54 -8.39
CA PHE A 255 -0.90 7.13 -7.11
C PHE A 255 0.59 7.48 -7.03
N GLN A 256 1.50 6.62 -7.52
CA GLN A 256 2.92 6.91 -7.49
C GLN A 256 3.32 8.09 -8.39
N LYS A 257 2.63 8.32 -9.53
CA LYS A 257 2.82 9.51 -10.36
C LYS A 257 2.49 10.81 -9.62
N ILE A 258 1.58 10.74 -8.64
CA ILE A 258 1.21 11.89 -7.79
C ILE A 258 2.19 12.00 -6.61
N TYR A 259 2.49 10.87 -5.95
CA TYR A 259 3.29 10.86 -4.73
C TYR A 259 4.77 11.07 -4.97
N ARG A 260 5.30 10.53 -6.07
CA ARG A 260 6.73 10.48 -6.42
C ARG A 260 6.92 10.67 -7.94
N PRO A 261 6.44 11.79 -8.54
CA PRO A 261 6.63 12.08 -9.96
C PRO A 261 8.09 12.02 -10.41
N GLU A 262 9.06 12.31 -9.53
CA GLU A 262 10.49 12.24 -9.82
C GLU A 262 10.95 10.83 -10.25
N ILE A 263 10.21 9.80 -9.83
CA ILE A 263 10.48 8.40 -10.14
C ILE A 263 9.47 7.89 -11.18
N TYR A 264 8.17 8.10 -10.95
CA TYR A 264 7.11 7.43 -11.72
C TYR A 264 6.48 8.29 -12.81
N ASN A 265 6.81 9.58 -12.85
CA ASN A 265 6.42 10.50 -13.92
C ASN A 265 7.65 11.21 -14.51
N SER A 266 8.81 10.54 -14.45
CA SER A 266 10.04 10.98 -15.13
C SER A 266 9.84 10.91 -16.64
N ASN A 267 10.43 11.87 -17.35
CA ASN A 267 10.40 11.94 -18.82
C ASN A 267 11.36 10.94 -19.47
N SER A 268 12.16 10.21 -18.67
CA SER A 268 13.04 9.15 -19.12
C SER A 268 12.74 7.84 -18.37
N PRO A 269 12.61 6.69 -19.05
CA PRO A 269 12.38 5.41 -18.38
C PRO A 269 13.65 4.91 -17.66
N ALA A 270 13.45 4.03 -16.68
CA ALA A 270 14.52 3.36 -15.96
C ALA A 270 15.44 2.58 -16.92
N ALA A 271 16.74 2.79 -16.79
CA ALA A 271 17.76 2.05 -17.53
C ALA A 271 17.91 0.60 -17.03
N ASP A 272 18.76 -0.19 -17.68
CA ASP A 272 19.06 -1.58 -17.28
C ASP A 272 19.70 -1.66 -15.88
N CYS A 273 20.38 -0.61 -15.43
CA CYS A 273 20.86 -0.41 -14.07
C CYS A 273 20.26 0.90 -13.55
N TYR A 274 19.35 0.81 -12.60
CA TYR A 274 18.51 1.94 -12.18
C TYR A 274 18.56 2.15 -10.67
N GLN A 275 18.92 3.37 -10.25
CA GLN A 275 18.76 3.81 -8.88
C GLN A 275 17.74 4.95 -8.84
N PRO A 276 16.58 4.78 -8.17
CA PRO A 276 15.57 5.82 -8.09
C PRO A 276 16.09 7.04 -7.33
N SER A 277 15.68 8.24 -7.73
CA SER A 277 16.08 9.48 -7.06
C SER A 277 14.91 10.45 -6.93
N LEU A 278 14.63 10.89 -5.70
CA LEU A 278 13.66 11.94 -5.41
C LEU A 278 14.18 13.36 -5.71
N LYS A 279 15.41 13.48 -6.22
CA LYS A 279 16.02 14.74 -6.64
C LYS A 279 16.02 14.91 -8.16
N HIS A 280 15.50 13.94 -8.90
CA HIS A 280 15.48 13.94 -10.35
C HIS A 280 14.57 15.07 -10.88
N GLN A 281 15.15 16.01 -11.64
CA GLN A 281 14.46 17.23 -12.08
C GLN A 281 13.66 17.05 -13.38
N ASP A 282 14.02 16.07 -14.22
CA ASP A 282 13.37 15.84 -15.51
C ASP A 282 12.11 14.96 -15.35
N HIS A 283 11.07 15.55 -14.78
CA HIS A 283 9.78 14.90 -14.56
C HIS A 283 8.61 15.85 -14.81
N SER A 284 7.44 15.26 -15.01
CA SER A 284 6.18 16.00 -15.14
C SER A 284 5.39 15.93 -13.83
N VAL A 285 4.64 16.98 -13.49
CA VAL A 285 3.73 17.00 -12.33
C VAL A 285 2.29 16.89 -12.82
N THR A 286 1.48 16.11 -12.10
CA THR A 286 0.04 15.98 -12.41
C THR A 286 -0.71 17.26 -12.05
N ARG A 287 -1.93 17.44 -12.56
CA ARG A 287 -2.81 18.54 -12.13
C ARG A 287 -3.49 18.30 -10.79
N ILE A 288 -3.12 17.24 -10.08
CA ILE A 288 -3.69 16.85 -8.79
C ILE A 288 -2.82 17.45 -7.70
N VAL A 289 -3.43 18.25 -6.82
CA VAL A 289 -2.74 18.87 -5.69
C VAL A 289 -2.56 17.80 -4.60
N TYR A 290 -1.32 17.60 -4.16
CA TYR A 290 -0.96 16.65 -3.11
C TYR A 290 0.10 17.26 -2.19
N ASP A 291 -0.23 17.40 -0.91
CA ASP A 291 0.67 17.99 0.08
C ASP A 291 1.49 16.91 0.80
N ARG A 292 2.78 16.83 0.44
CA ARG A 292 3.73 15.91 1.06
C ARG A 292 4.10 16.28 2.49
N GLU A 293 4.11 17.57 2.83
CA GLU A 293 4.44 18.05 4.16
C GLU A 293 3.30 17.72 5.12
N GLU A 294 2.07 18.05 4.72
CA GLU A 294 0.86 17.65 5.46
C GLU A 294 0.85 16.13 5.64
N ARG A 295 1.09 15.35 4.58
CA ARG A 295 1.16 13.88 4.70
C ARG A 295 2.18 13.40 5.73
N SER A 296 3.35 14.04 5.78
CA SER A 296 4.42 13.69 6.71
C SER A 296 4.04 14.01 8.16
N GLN A 297 3.43 15.18 8.40
CA GLN A 297 2.90 15.56 9.71
C GLN A 297 1.80 14.58 10.17
N LEU A 298 0.92 14.20 9.26
CA LEU A 298 -0.14 13.22 9.50
C LEU A 298 0.41 11.84 9.86
N ALA A 299 1.49 11.37 9.21
CA ALA A 299 2.13 10.10 9.58
C ALA A 299 2.65 10.13 11.02
N ILE A 300 3.30 11.23 11.42
CA ILE A 300 3.81 11.42 12.79
C ILE A 300 2.66 11.46 13.79
N ALA A 301 1.59 12.18 13.50
CA ALA A 301 0.41 12.25 14.36
C ALA A 301 -0.25 10.87 14.56
N GLN A 302 -0.41 10.08 13.49
CA GLN A 302 -0.90 8.70 13.59
C GLN A 302 0.07 7.81 14.38
N GLY A 303 1.37 7.95 14.18
CA GLY A 303 2.37 7.22 14.96
C GLY A 303 2.26 7.51 16.46
N ARG A 304 2.12 8.77 16.85
CA ARG A 304 1.93 9.17 18.26
C ARG A 304 0.60 8.69 18.84
N PHE A 305 -0.49 8.84 18.09
CA PHE A 305 -1.79 8.29 18.50
C PHE A 305 -1.71 6.78 18.76
N THR A 306 -1.04 6.06 17.87
CA THR A 306 -0.80 4.61 18.01
C THR A 306 0.06 4.31 19.24
N GLU A 307 1.11 5.10 19.48
CA GLU A 307 1.93 4.96 20.67
C GLU A 307 1.10 5.10 21.96
N GLU A 308 0.28 6.15 22.04
CA GLU A 308 -0.46 6.51 23.25
C GLU A 308 -1.70 5.64 23.48
N SER A 309 -2.41 5.26 22.41
CA SER A 309 -3.70 4.57 22.50
C SER A 309 -3.59 3.06 22.36
N PHE A 310 -2.47 2.54 21.86
CA PHE A 310 -2.33 1.10 21.57
C PHE A 310 -1.02 0.51 22.08
N ILE A 311 0.13 1.10 21.75
CA ILE A 311 1.43 0.51 22.14
C ILE A 311 1.64 0.61 23.65
N LYS A 312 1.60 1.81 24.24
CA LYS A 312 1.83 2.01 25.70
C LYS A 312 0.79 1.31 26.58
N PRO A 313 -0.54 1.41 26.32
CA PRO A 313 -1.53 0.81 27.21
C PRO A 313 -1.51 -0.72 27.22
N TYR A 314 -1.05 -1.34 26.13
CA TYR A 314 -1.06 -2.79 25.96
C TYR A 314 0.35 -3.37 25.79
N GLN A 315 1.41 -2.65 26.17
CA GLN A 315 2.79 -3.02 25.85
C GLN A 315 3.13 -4.47 26.27
N ASP A 316 2.99 -4.78 27.56
CA ASP A 316 3.31 -6.11 28.10
C ASP A 316 2.51 -7.22 27.41
N VAL A 317 1.23 -6.94 27.15
CA VAL A 317 0.30 -7.86 26.48
C VAL A 317 0.72 -8.11 25.03
N LEU A 318 1.03 -7.05 24.28
CA LEU A 318 1.43 -7.11 22.87
C LEU A 318 2.79 -7.79 22.71
N GLU A 319 3.74 -7.51 23.60
CA GLU A 319 5.05 -8.13 23.60
C GLU A 319 4.97 -9.63 23.90
N GLN A 320 4.23 -10.01 24.94
CA GLN A 320 4.02 -11.41 25.31
C GLN A 320 3.29 -12.17 24.19
N TRP A 321 2.21 -11.59 23.66
CA TRP A 321 1.46 -12.20 22.56
C TRP A 321 2.34 -12.37 21.31
N SER A 322 3.06 -11.32 20.91
CA SER A 322 3.90 -11.35 19.70
C SER A 322 5.08 -12.33 19.83
N ALA A 323 5.64 -12.51 21.03
CA ALA A 323 6.71 -13.49 21.27
C ALA A 323 6.22 -14.95 21.17
N GLN A 324 4.94 -15.20 21.43
CA GLN A 324 4.34 -16.54 21.38
C GLN A 324 3.61 -16.82 20.06
N TYR A 325 3.37 -15.79 19.25
CA TYR A 325 2.59 -15.91 18.04
C TYR A 325 3.31 -16.76 16.99
N SER A 326 2.65 -17.84 16.57
CA SER A 326 3.05 -18.69 15.46
C SER A 326 1.86 -18.89 14.54
N VAL A 327 2.13 -19.02 13.24
CA VAL A 327 1.13 -19.23 12.18
C VAL A 327 1.33 -20.59 11.57
#